data_AF-A0A532B5Z0-F1
#
_entry.id   AF-A0A532B5Z0-F1
#
_cell.length_a   1.000
_cell.length_b   1.000
_cell.length_c   1.000
_cell.angle_alpha   90.00
_cell.angle_beta   90.00
_cell.angle_gamma   90.00
#
_symmetry.space_group_name_H-M   'P 1'
#
loop_
_entity.id
_entity.type
_entity.pdbx_description
1 polymer ?
#
loop_
_entity_poly.entity_id
_entity_poly.type
_entity_poly.pdbx_seq_one_letter_code
_entity_poly.pdbx_strand_id
1 'polypeptide(L)'
;MVGPAQTHRLESGGLIDRSAPLGFRFDGKSYAGFQGDTLASALIANGVKLVGRSFKYHRPRGILTAGSEEPNALVELRTGAQLN
;
A
#
# COMPACT_ATOMS: atom_id res chain seq x y z
N MET A 1 17.01 -1.13 5.35
CA MET A 1 16.78 -2.37 4.58
C MET A 1 15.73 -2.08 3.53
N VAL A 2 16.09 -2.19 2.27
CA VAL A 2 15.20 -1.96 1.12
C VAL A 2 14.10 -3.03 1.19
N GLY A 3 12.83 -2.62 1.17
CA GLY A 3 11.71 -3.56 1.08
C GLY A 3 11.83 -4.44 -0.17
N PRO A 4 11.03 -5.52 -0.30
CA PRO A 4 11.06 -6.34 -1.52
C PRO A 4 10.91 -5.44 -2.76
N ALA A 5 11.61 -5.78 -3.85
CA ALA A 5 11.50 -5.05 -5.10
C ALA A 5 10.02 -4.84 -5.46
N GLN A 6 9.63 -3.64 -5.90
CA GLN A 6 8.26 -3.33 -6.32
C GLN A 6 7.94 -4.06 -7.63
N THR A 7 7.74 -5.38 -7.55
CA THR A 7 7.60 -6.32 -8.67
C THR A 7 6.43 -6.02 -9.60
N HIS A 8 5.46 -5.22 -9.14
CA HIS A 8 4.27 -4.85 -9.90
C HIS A 8 4.28 -3.36 -10.31
N ARG A 9 5.38 -2.64 -10.06
CA ARG A 9 5.55 -1.27 -10.52
C ARG A 9 6.19 -1.27 -11.91
N LEU A 10 5.61 -0.48 -12.81
CA LEU A 10 6.21 -0.20 -14.11
C LEU A 10 7.48 0.66 -13.94
N GLU A 11 8.46 0.42 -14.81
CA GLU A 11 9.74 1.14 -14.79
C GLU A 11 9.56 2.67 -14.92
N SER A 12 8.58 3.11 -15.71
CA SER A 12 8.28 4.53 -15.96
C SER A 12 6.77 4.84 -15.87
N GLY A 13 6.43 6.14 -15.82
CA GLY A 13 5.04 6.64 -15.73
C GLY A 13 4.51 6.83 -14.29
N GLY A 14 3.24 7.21 -14.17
CA GLY A 14 2.59 7.52 -12.89
C GLY A 14 2.97 8.89 -12.32
N LEU A 15 2.16 9.40 -11.38
CA LEU A 15 2.34 10.70 -10.73
C LEU A 15 3.09 10.56 -9.41
N ILE A 16 4.34 10.08 -9.49
CA ILE A 16 5.22 9.83 -8.34
C ILE A 16 6.62 10.39 -8.59
N ASP A 17 7.31 10.74 -7.53
CA ASP A 17 8.73 11.12 -7.58
C ASP A 17 9.63 9.92 -7.22
N ARG A 18 10.21 9.30 -8.25
CA ARG A 18 11.13 8.15 -8.10
C ARG A 18 12.47 8.50 -7.45
N SER A 19 12.80 9.79 -7.31
CA SER A 19 14.01 10.23 -6.61
C SER A 19 13.81 10.33 -5.10
N ALA A 20 12.56 10.30 -4.62
CA ALA A 20 12.18 10.44 -3.22
C ALA A 20 11.51 9.16 -2.67
N PRO A 21 12.29 8.10 -2.35
CA PRO A 21 11.75 6.87 -1.78
C PRO A 21 11.26 7.08 -0.34
N LEU A 22 10.13 6.46 0.00
CA LEU A 22 9.50 6.50 1.32
C LEU A 22 9.34 5.08 1.88
N GLY A 23 9.61 4.91 3.17
CA GLY A 23 9.35 3.67 3.91
C GLY A 23 8.04 3.74 4.68
N PHE A 24 7.26 2.65 4.68
CA PHE A 24 6.05 2.54 5.50
C PHE A 24 5.83 1.11 6.01
N ARG A 25 4.97 0.95 7.02
CA ARG A 25 4.54 -0.35 7.53
C ARG A 25 3.05 -0.55 7.29
N PHE A 26 2.67 -1.74 6.85
CA PHE A 26 1.29 -2.18 6.69
C PHE A 26 1.16 -3.61 7.23
N ASP A 27 0.19 -3.85 8.12
CA ASP A 27 0.00 -5.13 8.82
C ASP A 27 1.30 -5.72 9.40
N GLY A 28 2.10 -4.86 10.03
CA GLY A 28 3.37 -5.24 10.67
C GLY A 28 4.54 -5.44 9.71
N LYS A 29 4.31 -5.55 8.40
CA LYS A 29 5.33 -5.72 7.36
C LYS A 29 5.80 -4.39 6.79
N SER A 30 7.10 -4.29 6.50
CA SER A 30 7.72 -3.10 5.90
C SER A 30 7.62 -3.13 4.37
N TYR A 31 7.31 -1.98 3.80
CA TYR A 31 7.17 -1.75 2.37
C TYR A 31 7.84 -0.44 1.95
N ALA A 32 8.09 -0.30 0.65
CA ALA A 32 8.62 0.91 0.06
C ALA A 32 7.59 1.54 -0.89
N GLY A 33 7.57 2.86 -0.93
CA GLY A 33 6.83 3.68 -1.88
C GLY A 33 7.69 4.84 -2.34
N PHE A 34 7.09 5.76 -3.06
CA PHE A 34 7.68 7.02 -3.48
C PHE A 34 6.77 8.18 -3.08
N GLN A 35 7.34 9.37 -2.94
CA GLN A 35 6.53 10.56 -2.77
C GLN A 35 5.52 10.69 -3.92
N GLY A 36 4.26 10.96 -3.58
CA GLY A 36 3.13 10.97 -4.52
C GLY A 36 2.32 9.67 -4.55
N ASP A 37 2.85 8.57 -4.01
CA ASP A 37 2.03 7.36 -3.80
C ASP A 37 0.90 7.62 -2.78
N THR A 38 -0.28 7.07 -3.07
CA THR A 38 -1.24 6.71 -2.02
C THR A 38 -0.86 5.35 -1.42
N LEU A 39 -1.34 5.04 -0.22
CA LEU A 39 -1.12 3.72 0.38
C LEU A 39 -1.55 2.58 -0.56
N ALA A 40 -2.70 2.73 -1.25
CA ALA A 40 -3.20 1.76 -2.20
C ALA A 40 -2.23 1.53 -3.38
N SER A 41 -1.76 2.61 -4.01
CA SER A 41 -0.81 2.52 -5.13
C SER A 41 0.54 1.91 -4.72
N ALA A 42 1.02 2.21 -3.52
CA ALA A 42 2.23 1.62 -2.97
C ALA A 42 2.04 0.11 -2.69
N LEU A 43 0.92 -0.29 -2.09
CA LEU A 43 0.61 -1.70 -1.83
C LEU A 43 0.52 -2.53 -3.11
N ILE A 44 -0.18 -2.01 -4.13
CA ILE A 44 -0.27 -2.67 -5.45
C ILE A 44 1.11 -2.84 -6.07
N ALA A 45 1.95 -1.80 -6.05
CA ALA A 45 3.32 -1.86 -6.57
C ALA A 45 4.19 -2.91 -5.87
N ASN A 46 3.96 -3.15 -4.58
CA ASN A 46 4.62 -4.19 -3.80
C ASN A 46 3.97 -5.57 -3.94
N GLY A 47 3.00 -5.73 -4.86
CA GLY A 47 2.31 -7.00 -5.11
C GLY A 47 1.27 -7.39 -4.06
N VAL A 48 0.84 -6.46 -3.20
CA VAL A 48 -0.18 -6.72 -2.18
C VAL A 48 -1.56 -6.63 -2.83
N LYS A 49 -2.21 -7.79 -2.97
CA LYS A 49 -3.56 -7.93 -3.56
C LYS A 49 -4.66 -8.09 -2.51
N LEU A 50 -4.28 -8.41 -1.28
CA LEU A 50 -5.19 -8.60 -0.14
C LEU A 50 -4.95 -7.47 0.86
N VAL A 51 -5.96 -6.62 1.06
CA VAL A 51 -5.91 -5.46 1.98
C VAL A 51 -6.86 -5.60 3.15
N GLY A 52 -7.76 -6.59 3.12
CA GLY A 52 -8.64 -6.87 4.24
C GLY A 52 -9.50 -8.11 4.01
N ARG A 53 -10.34 -8.42 5.00
CA ARG A 53 -11.36 -9.47 4.91
C ARG A 53 -12.72 -8.86 5.25
N SER A 54 -13.74 -9.24 4.49
CA SER A 54 -15.09 -8.72 4.74
C SER A 54 -15.60 -9.13 6.12
N PHE A 55 -16.25 -8.21 6.83
CA PHE A 55 -16.76 -8.45 8.18
C PHE A 55 -17.75 -9.62 8.24
N LYS A 56 -18.70 -9.70 7.29
CA LYS A 56 -19.79 -10.69 7.32
C LYS A 56 -19.36 -12.12 6.95
N TYR A 57 -18.36 -12.27 6.07
CA TYR A 57 -18.05 -13.57 5.46
C TYR A 57 -16.56 -13.93 5.48
N HIS A 58 -15.69 -13.09 6.09
CA HIS A 58 -14.23 -13.25 6.11
C HIS A 58 -13.59 -13.49 4.73
N ARG A 59 -14.26 -13.05 3.66
CA ARG A 59 -13.79 -13.27 2.29
C ARG A 59 -12.60 -12.35 2.01
N PRO A 60 -11.57 -12.84 1.32
CA PRO A 60 -10.46 -12.00 0.87
C PRO A 60 -10.96 -10.79 0.07
N ARG A 61 -10.47 -9.58 0.38
CA ARG A 61 -10.77 -8.34 -0.36
C ARG A 61 -9.50 -7.61 -0.76
N GLY A 62 -9.46 -7.20 -2.03
CA GLY A 62 -8.42 -6.35 -2.60
C GLY A 62 -8.89 -4.90 -2.78
N ILE A 63 -7.97 -4.05 -3.21
CA ILE A 63 -8.28 -2.70 -3.70
C ILE A 63 -9.06 -2.83 -5.00
N LEU A 64 -10.19 -2.13 -5.13
CA LEU A 64 -11.09 -2.25 -6.28
C LEU A 64 -11.08 -1.00 -7.17
N THR A 65 -10.83 0.16 -6.58
CA THR A 65 -10.98 1.48 -7.20
C THR A 65 -9.76 2.37 -6.86
N ALA A 66 -9.74 3.59 -7.37
CA ALA A 66 -8.61 4.52 -7.22
C ALA A 66 -8.99 5.85 -6.54
N GLY A 67 -10.18 5.90 -5.93
CA GLY A 67 -10.75 7.14 -5.39
C GLY A 67 -11.54 6.92 -4.10
N SER A 68 -12.36 7.92 -3.76
CA SER A 68 -13.21 7.90 -2.55
C SER A 68 -14.29 6.82 -2.62
N GLU A 69 -14.58 6.30 -3.82
CA GLU A 69 -15.55 5.22 -4.01
C GLU A 69 -15.06 3.82 -3.54
N GLU A 70 -13.85 3.71 -2.96
CA GLU A 70 -13.28 2.42 -2.55
C GLU A 70 -14.05 1.75 -1.40
N PRO A 71 -14.68 0.58 -1.63
CA PRO A 71 -15.53 -0.04 -0.62
C PRO A 71 -14.79 -1.02 0.30
N ASN A 72 -13.55 -1.43 -0.02
CA ASN A 72 -12.87 -2.53 0.67
C ASN A 72 -11.64 -2.10 1.48
N ALA A 73 -10.83 -1.19 0.93
CA ALA A 73 -9.51 -0.87 1.45
C ALA A 73 -9.52 0.25 2.50
N LEU A 74 -10.40 0.16 3.50
CA LEU A 74 -10.39 1.08 4.63
C LEU A 74 -9.23 0.73 5.56
N VAL A 75 -8.45 1.74 5.95
CA VAL A 75 -7.27 1.59 6.81
C VAL A 75 -7.31 2.56 7.97
N GLU A 76 -6.76 2.12 9.10
CA GLU A 76 -6.51 2.99 10.23
C GLU A 76 -5.09 3.56 10.12
N LEU A 77 -4.97 4.88 10.06
CA LEU A 77 -3.68 5.54 10.12
C LEU A 77 -3.21 5.58 11.57
N ARG A 78 -1.99 5.10 11.80
CA ARG A 78 -1.31 5.23 13.09
C ARG A 78 -0.33 6.39 13.01
N THR A 79 -0.36 7.28 13.99
CA THR A 79 0.62 8.36 14.15
C THR A 79 1.61 7.99 15.27
N GLY A 80 2.91 8.20 15.03
CA GLY A 80 3.97 8.05 16.04
C GLY A 80 4.94 6.89 15.81
N ALA A 81 6.13 7.02 16.40
CA ALA A 81 7.18 6.00 16.38
C ALA A 81 6.93 4.97 17.50
N GLN A 82 6.39 3.81 17.17
CA GLN A 82 6.51 2.64 18.04
C GLN A 82 7.51 1.66 17.46
N LEU A 83 8.67 1.62 18.13
CA LEU A 83 9.57 0.48 18.16
C LEU A 83 8.82 -0.66 18.84
N ASN A 84 8.59 -1.75 18.11
CA ASN A 84 8.39 -3.10 18.62
C ASN A 84 8.95 -4.04 17.55
#